data_AF-A0A1E4NT09-F1
#
_entry.id   AF-A0A1E4NT09-F1
#
_cell.length_a   1.000
_cell.length_b   1.000
_cell.length_c   1.000
_cell.angle_alpha   90.00
_cell.angle_beta   90.00
_cell.angle_gamma   90.00
#
_symmetry.space_group_name_H-M   'P 1'
#
loop_
_entity.id
_entity.type
_entity.pdbx_description
1 polymer ?
#
loop_
_entity_poly.entity_id
_entity_poly.type
_entity_poly.pdbx_seq_one_letter_code
_entity_poly.pdbx_strand_id
1 'polypeptide(L)' 'MSISANFRERLETIEVFLGEADADFAIDRLLAELRTTVIPNLRRLPRIGRRHLEQPPQSVEALAQPASPSADENGRPT' A
#
# COMPACT_ATOMS: atom_id res chain seq x y z
N MET A 1 -16.53 -11.12 -3.56
CA MET A 1 -15.67 -9.94 -3.80
C MET A 1 -14.25 -10.47 -3.91
N SER A 2 -13.64 -10.44 -5.09
CA SER A 2 -12.26 -10.91 -5.27
C SER A 2 -11.29 -9.79 -4.91
N ILE A 3 -10.17 -10.15 -4.29
CA ILE A 3 -9.11 -9.22 -3.88
C ILE A 3 -7.89 -9.43 -4.77
N SER A 4 -7.22 -8.36 -5.18
CA SER A 4 -6.06 -8.49 -6.06
C SER A 4 -4.88 -9.14 -5.32
N ALA A 5 -4.02 -9.85 -6.07
CA ALA A 5 -2.81 -10.46 -5.52
C ALA A 5 -1.88 -9.42 -4.86
N ASN A 6 -1.66 -8.28 -5.51
CA ASN A 6 -0.87 -7.16 -4.98
C ASN A 6 -1.42 -6.60 -3.65
N PHE A 7 -2.74 -6.58 -3.46
CA PHE A 7 -3.30 -6.13 -2.18
C PHE A 7 -3.03 -7.14 -1.06
N ARG A 8 -3.02 -8.43 -1.39
CA ARG A 8 -2.70 -9.50 -0.43
C ARG A 8 -1.23 -9.47 -0.02
N GLU A 9 -0.33 -9.37 -0.99
CA GLU A 9 1.11 -9.23 -0.76
C GLU A 9 1.44 -8.02 0.12
N ARG A 10 0.76 -6.89 -0.11
CA ARG A 10 0.90 -5.69 0.74
C ARG A 10 0.42 -5.92 2.18
N LEU A 11 -0.66 -6.68 2.36
CA LEU A 11 -1.14 -7.05 3.69
C LEU A 11 -0.14 -7.94 4.43
N GLU A 12 0.42 -8.93 3.74
CA GLU A 12 1.46 -9.80 4.29
C GLU A 12 2.71 -9.00 4.67
N THR A 13 3.11 -8.02 3.84
CA THR A 13 4.24 -7.12 4.15
C THR A 13 3.96 -6.26 5.39
N ILE A 14 2.75 -5.75 5.54
CA ILE A 14 2.36 -4.96 6.72
C ILE A 14 2.32 -5.83 7.98
N GLU A 15 1.85 -7.07 7.88
CA GLU A 15 1.83 -8.02 9.00
C GLU A 15 3.25 -8.31 9.50
N VAL A 16 4.21 -8.57 8.61
CA VAL A 16 5.63 -8.73 8.96
C VAL A 16 6.18 -7.47 9.64
N PHE A 17 5.95 -6.29 9.05
CA PHE A 17 6.41 -5.01 9.63
C PHE A 17 5.87 -4.77 11.04
N LEU A 18 4.60 -5.09 11.28
CA LEU A 18 3.98 -4.94 12.61
C LEU A 18 4.55 -5.94 13.61
N GLY A 19 4.81 -7.19 13.19
CA GLY A 19 5.45 -8.18 14.06
C GLY A 19 6.88 -7.84 14.44
N GLU A 20 7.67 -7.30 13.50
CA GLU A 20 9.02 -6.77 13.80
C GLU A 20 9.01 -5.62 14.81
N ALA A 21 7.88 -4.93 14.95
CA ALA A 21 7.69 -3.81 15.88
C ALA A 21 6.94 -4.19 17.18
N ASP A 22 6.75 -5.48 17.48
CA ASP A 22 5.93 -5.99 18.60
C ASP A 22 4.49 -5.43 18.61
N ALA A 23 3.96 -5.14 17.42
CA ALA A 23 2.67 -4.50 17.19
C ALA A 23 1.68 -5.41 16.45
N ASP A 24 1.83 -6.74 16.53
CA ASP A 24 0.98 -7.72 15.85
C ASP A 24 -0.52 -7.46 16.05
N PHE A 25 -0.92 -7.03 17.25
CA PHE A 25 -2.31 -6.70 17.58
C PHE A 25 -2.92 -5.60 16.70
N ALA A 26 -2.10 -4.77 16.05
CA ALA A 26 -2.55 -3.70 15.18
C ALA A 26 -3.10 -4.22 13.84
N ILE A 27 -2.76 -5.46 13.42
CA ILE A 27 -3.26 -6.02 12.16
C ILE A 27 -4.78 -6.19 12.19
N ASP A 28 -5.33 -6.67 13.31
CA ASP A 28 -6.76 -6.85 13.49
C ASP A 28 -7.51 -5.52 13.42
N ARG A 29 -6.91 -4.47 14.02
CA ARG A 29 -7.47 -3.11 13.97
C ARG A 29 -7.46 -2.57 12.54
N LEU A 30 -6.36 -2.74 11.81
CA LEU A 30 -6.26 -2.34 10.41
C LEU A 30 -7.31 -3.04 9.55
N LEU A 31 -7.47 -4.36 9.72
CA LEU A 31 -8.46 -5.15 9.00
C LEU A 31 -9.90 -4.71 9.33
N ALA A 32 -10.16 -4.38 10.60
CA ALA A 32 -11.45 -3.82 11.00
C ALA A 32 -11.72 -2.49 10.28
N GLU A 33 -10.77 -1.55 10.31
CA GLU A 33 -10.92 -0.24 9.69
C GLU A 33 -11.08 -0.31 8.16
N LEU A 34 -10.33 -1.19 7.50
CA LEU A 34 -10.48 -1.45 6.07
C LEU A 34 -11.91 -1.90 5.74
N ARG A 35 -12.49 -2.78 6.57
CA ARG A 35 -13.85 -3.33 6.37
C ARG A 35 -14.95 -2.33 6.70
N THR A 36 -14.80 -1.55 7.77
CA THR A 36 -15.86 -0.64 8.25
C THR A 36 -15.84 0.70 7.55
N THR A 37 -14.68 1.15 7.08
CA THR A 37 -14.48 2.53 6.63
C THR A 37 -14.02 2.56 5.17
N VAL A 38 -12.87 1.97 4.87
CA VAL A 38 -12.21 2.17 3.56
C VAL A 38 -12.97 1.49 2.43
N ILE A 39 -13.29 0.20 2.56
CA ILE A 39 -14.00 -0.56 1.52
C ILE A 39 -15.38 0.04 1.22
N PRO A 40 -16.22 0.37 2.22
CA PRO A 40 -17.49 1.07 1.97
C PRO A 40 -17.31 2.42 1.27
N ASN A 41 -16.30 3.21 1.64
CA ASN A 41 -16.03 4.50 1.01
C ASN A 41 -15.57 4.36 -0.44
N LEU A 42 -14.70 3.39 -0.75
CA LEU A 42 -14.27 3.11 -2.12
C LEU A 42 -15.43 2.63 -3.00
N ARG A 43 -16.36 1.83 -2.45
CA ARG A 43 -17.59 1.44 -3.14
C ARG A 43 -18.49 2.62 -3.45
N ARG A 44 -18.58 3.59 -2.54
CA ARG A 44 -19.39 4.82 -2.71
C ARG A 44 -18.73 5.83 -3.66
N LEU A 45 -17.39 5.88 -3.68
CA LEU A 45 -16.60 6.89 -4.39
C LEU A 45 -15.51 6.23 -5.26
N PRO A 46 -15.89 5.47 -6.31
CA PRO A 46 -14.98 4.61 -7.07
C PRO A 46 -13.86 5.34 -7.81
N ARG A 47 -14.00 6.67 -8.01
CA ARG A 47 -12.99 7.49 -8.69
C ARG A 47 -11.92 8.07 -7.76
N ILE A 48 -12.06 7.94 -6.44
CA ILE A 48 -11.07 8.48 -5.49
C ILE A 48 -9.75 7.71 -5.57
N GLY A 49 -9.81 6.39 -5.72
CA GLY A 49 -8.60 5.55 -5.73
C GLY A 49 -7.63 5.90 -6.86
N ARG A 50 -8.14 6.23 -8.06
CA ARG A 50 -7.28 6.57 -9.20
C ARG A 50 -6.50 7.86 -8.98
N ARG A 51 -7.15 8.91 -8.47
CA ARG A 51 -6.48 10.18 -8.14
C ARG A 51 -5.45 10.02 -7.01
N HIS A 52 -5.75 9.16 -6.03
CA HIS A 52 -4.80 8.85 -4.95
C HIS A 52 -3.56 8.10 -5.46
N LEU A 53 -3.70 7.19 -6.43
CA LEU A 53 -2.56 6.49 -7.04
C LEU A 53 -1.75 7.38 -8.00
N GLU A 54 -2.36 8.42 -8.54
CA GLU A 54 -1.69 9.44 -9.37
C GLU A 54 -0.87 10.42 -8.51
N GLN A 55 -1.10 10.47 -7.19
CA GLN A 55 -0.33 11.30 -6.27
C GLN A 55 0.86 10.52 -5.68
N PRO A 56 2.07 11.09 -5.67
CA PRO A 56 3.21 10.49 -5.01
C PRO A 56 2.88 10.20 -3.54
N PRO A 57 3.23 9.01 -3.02
CA PRO A 57 2.98 8.68 -1.62
C PRO A 57 3.74 9.66 -0.72
N GLN A 58 3.01 10.31 0.20
CA GLN A 58 3.58 11.30 1.13
C GLN A 58 3.94 10.70 2.51
N SER A 59 3.91 9.36 2.66
CA SER A 59 4.41 8.74 3.89
C SER A 59 5.91 8.96 4.02
N VAL A 60 6.38 9.14 5.25
CA VAL A 60 7.80 9.27 5.56
C VAL A 60 8.60 8.07 5.06
N GLU A 61 8.05 6.84 5.14
CA GLU A 61 8.72 5.64 4.61
C GLU A 61 8.76 5.61 3.07
N ALA A 62 7.74 6.16 2.41
CA ALA A 62 7.68 6.19 0.95
C ALA A 62 8.59 7.28 0.36
N LEU A 63 8.76 8.39 1.10
CA LEU A 63 9.75 9.42 0.80
C LEU A 63 11.19 8.96 1.09
N ALA A 64 11.36 8.03 2.04
CA ALA A 64 12.65 7.43 2.39
C ALA A 64 13.03 6.26 1.48
N GLN A 65 12.07 5.66 0.76
CA GLN A 65 12.38 4.65 -0.26
C GLN A 65 13.09 5.32 -1.44
N PRO A 66 14.33 4.93 -1.75
CA PRO A 66 14.99 5.42 -2.95
C PRO A 66 14.13 5.02 -4.14
N ALA A 67 13.86 5.96 -5.04
CA ALA A 67 13.18 5.69 -6.29
C ALA A 67 13.84 4.47 -6.93
N SER A 68 13.12 3.35 -7.02
CA SER A 68 13.61 2.20 -7.77
C SER A 68 13.89 2.71 -9.17
N PRO A 69 15.13 2.57 -9.71
CA PRO A 69 15.40 2.98 -11.06
C PRO A 69 14.46 2.15 -11.94
N SER A 70 13.49 2.83 -12.56
CA SER A 70 12.79 2.27 -13.70
C SER A 70 13.88 1.89 -14.68
N ALA A 71 14.13 0.59 -14.83
CA ALA A 71 15.06 0.06 -15.80
C ALA A 71 14.63 0.61 -17.16
N ASP A 72 15.37 1.59 -17.65
CA ASP A 72 15.37 1.90 -19.05
C ASP A 72 15.94 0.68 -19.78
N GLU A 73 15.25 0.29 -20.84
CA GLU A 73 15.49 -0.91 -21.64
C GLU A 73 16.83 -0.92 -22.40
N ASN A 74 17.82 -0.11 -22.00
CA ASN A 74 19.09 0.00 -22.71
C ASN A 74 20.25 0.49 -21.81
N GLY A 75 20.78 -0.42 -20.98
CA GLY A 75 21.85 -0.11 -20.02
C GLY A 75 23.10 0.56 -20.64
N ARG A 76 23.19 1.89 -20.53
CA ARG A 76 24.44 2.64 -20.68
C ARG A 76 24.53 3.80 -19.67
N PRO A 77 25.66 3.94 -18.96
CA PRO A 77 25.88 5.06 -18.06
C PRO A 77 26.32 6.31 -18.83
N THR A 78 25.79 7.47 -18.44
CA THR A 78 26.47 8.77 -18.58
C THR A 78 26.61 9.38 -17.20
#